data_AF-A0A562ISS9-F1
#
_entry.id   AF-A0A562ISS9-F1
#
_cell.length_a   1.000
_cell.length_b   1.000
_cell.length_c   1.000
_cell.angle_alpha   90.00
_cell.angle_beta   90.00
_cell.angle_gamma   90.00
#
_symmetry.space_group_name_H-M   'P 1'
#
loop_
_entity.id
_entity.type
_entity.pdbx_description
1 polymer ?
#
loop_
_entity_poly.entity_id
_entity_poly.type
_entity_poly.pdbx_seq_one_letter_code
_entity_poly.pdbx_strand_id
1 'polypeptide(L)'
;MQDTEAPMLDFESAAETPRAPAAGAQAGRPRWASLSAVVLDAVWTPGTSHGRVVVPLVHRVLGPAASGPMTTTELPATDSHPLPRLLARFPDAPALEEAAQNRQRTSTRGGVPKAEAVLRVARILVAHGLLGVDDLPRVLADPAAMSRIDRALRGVPGEGEHGSRRHRLWQLCAAGQGLTPAG
;
A
#
# COMPACT_ATOMS: atom_id res chain seq x y z
N MET A 1 22.13 -3.72 81.99
CA MET A 1 20.70 -3.42 82.22
C MET A 1 20.36 -2.13 81.50
N GLN A 2 19.97 -2.29 80.23
CA GLN A 2 19.29 -1.32 79.36
C GLN A 2 18.51 -2.26 78.41
N ASP A 3 17.24 -2.54 78.67
CA ASP A 3 16.04 -1.76 78.35
C ASP A 3 15.85 -1.44 76.86
N THR A 4 14.71 -1.92 76.37
CA THR A 4 13.93 -1.50 75.19
C THR A 4 14.17 -2.26 73.89
N GLU A 5 13.32 -3.26 73.70
CA GLU A 5 13.04 -4.01 72.48
C GLU A 5 11.96 -3.29 71.65
N ALA A 6 12.30 -3.00 70.38
CA ALA A 6 11.47 -2.70 69.19
C ALA A 6 10.53 -1.45 69.20
N PRO A 7 10.39 -0.73 68.06
CA PRO A 7 9.54 -1.29 67.01
C PRO A 7 9.96 -0.99 65.55
N MET A 8 9.33 -1.74 64.64
CA MET A 8 8.81 -1.30 63.34
C MET A 8 9.78 -0.80 62.25
N LEU A 9 9.96 -1.69 61.26
CA LEU A 9 9.65 -1.47 59.84
C LEU A 9 9.80 -0.03 59.30
N ASP A 10 10.94 0.23 58.67
CA ASP A 10 11.03 1.13 57.51
C ASP A 10 11.86 0.42 56.44
N PHE A 11 11.20 -0.47 55.68
CA PHE A 11 11.70 -0.87 54.36
C PHE A 11 11.15 0.18 53.40
N GLU A 12 11.89 1.28 53.25
CA GLU A 12 11.59 2.31 52.27
C GLU A 12 11.44 1.65 50.90
N SER A 13 10.21 1.68 50.41
CA SER A 13 9.75 1.08 49.16
C SER A 13 10.36 1.82 47.97
N ALA A 14 11.60 1.49 47.64
CA ALA A 14 12.21 1.79 46.35
C ALA A 14 12.04 0.59 45.39
N ALA A 15 10.79 0.29 45.02
CA ALA A 15 10.51 -0.49 43.82
C ALA A 15 9.97 0.48 42.77
N GLU A 16 10.93 1.18 42.18
CA GLU A 16 10.96 1.68 40.82
C GLU A 16 9.78 1.15 39.98
N THR A 17 8.79 2.01 39.74
CA THR A 17 7.81 1.73 38.70
C THR A 17 8.61 1.51 37.41
N PRO A 18 8.54 0.34 36.74
CA PRO A 18 9.00 0.29 35.37
C PRO A 18 8.06 1.18 34.57
N ARG A 19 8.48 2.44 34.38
CA ARG A 19 7.95 3.31 33.34
C ARG A 19 8.09 2.50 32.07
N ALA A 20 6.98 1.99 31.58
CA ALA A 20 6.90 1.33 30.30
C ALA A 20 7.75 2.14 29.32
N PRO A 21 8.62 1.52 28.50
CA PRO A 21 8.94 2.19 27.26
C PRO A 21 7.58 2.35 26.58
N ALA A 22 7.07 3.58 26.57
CA ALA A 22 6.17 3.99 25.51
C ALA A 22 6.96 3.62 24.26
N ALA A 23 6.64 2.45 23.71
CA ALA A 23 7.12 2.02 22.43
C ALA A 23 6.80 3.22 21.54
N GLY A 24 7.84 3.98 21.20
CA GLY A 24 7.73 4.97 20.17
C GLY A 24 7.30 4.15 18.97
N ALA A 25 6.00 4.10 18.73
CA ALA A 25 5.44 3.59 17.49
C ALA A 25 6.16 4.44 16.46
N GLN A 26 7.20 3.88 15.87
CA GLN A 26 8.00 4.51 14.85
C GLN A 26 6.95 4.93 13.83
N ALA A 27 6.62 6.23 13.79
CA ALA A 27 5.44 6.71 13.08
C ALA A 27 5.58 6.19 11.65
N GLY A 28 4.78 5.17 11.34
CA GLY A 28 5.07 4.30 10.21
C GLY A 28 5.07 5.17 8.97
N ARG A 29 6.01 4.93 8.05
CA ARG A 29 6.07 5.71 6.82
C ARG A 29 4.68 5.67 6.16
N PRO A 30 4.12 6.83 5.74
CA PRO A 30 2.78 6.87 5.19
C PRO A 30 2.71 5.97 3.96
N ARG A 31 1.72 5.09 3.95
CA ARG A 31 1.45 4.09 2.91
C ARG A 31 0.01 4.18 2.46
N TRP A 32 -0.26 3.73 1.24
CA TRP A 32 -1.62 3.66 0.72
C TRP A 32 -2.46 2.64 1.50
N ALA A 33 -3.65 3.06 1.92
CA ALA A 33 -4.62 2.22 2.62
C ALA A 33 -5.52 1.42 1.65
N SER A 34 -5.18 1.40 0.37
CA SER A 34 -6.00 0.80 -0.68
C SER A 34 -5.16 0.20 -1.80
N LEU A 35 -5.57 -0.98 -2.28
CA LEU A 35 -4.92 -1.65 -3.38
C LEU A 35 -5.14 -0.90 -4.70
N SER A 36 -6.28 -0.22 -4.87
CA SER A 36 -6.51 0.67 -6.01
C SER A 36 -5.49 1.81 -6.06
N ALA A 37 -5.17 2.41 -4.91
CA ALA A 37 -4.17 3.45 -4.80
C ALA A 37 -2.76 2.93 -5.12
N VAL A 38 -2.44 1.72 -4.65
CA VAL A 38 -1.17 1.04 -4.97
C VAL A 38 -1.02 0.78 -6.48
N VAL A 39 -2.07 0.32 -7.16
CA VAL A 39 -2.04 0.10 -8.61
C VAL A 39 -1.87 1.40 -9.39
N LEU A 40 -2.61 2.45 -9.02
CA LEU A 40 -2.47 3.78 -9.63
C LEU A 40 -1.03 4.30 -9.46
N ASP A 41 -0.47 4.24 -8.25
CA ASP A 41 0.90 4.68 -7.96
C ASP A 41 1.92 3.90 -8.78
N ALA A 42 1.82 2.57 -8.80
CA ALA A 42 2.77 1.72 -9.49
C ALA A 42 2.83 2.01 -11.01
N VAL A 43 1.68 2.23 -11.64
CA VAL A 43 1.61 2.49 -13.09
C VAL A 43 2.03 3.90 -13.45
N TRP A 44 1.69 4.89 -12.61
CA TRP A 44 2.00 6.29 -12.89
C TRP A 44 3.40 6.73 -12.48
N THR A 45 4.01 6.13 -11.46
CA THR A 45 5.34 6.52 -10.95
C THR A 45 6.45 6.50 -12.01
N PRO A 46 6.58 5.50 -12.89
CA PRO A 46 7.65 5.49 -13.88
C PRO A 46 7.64 6.73 -14.78
N GLY A 47 8.77 7.46 -14.78
CA GLY A 47 8.96 8.68 -15.54
C GLY A 47 8.13 9.87 -15.04
N THR A 48 7.71 9.89 -13.77
CA THR A 48 6.81 10.94 -13.25
C THR A 48 7.14 11.28 -11.79
N SER A 49 7.00 12.55 -11.42
CA SER A 49 7.24 13.00 -10.04
C SER A 49 6.17 12.45 -9.10
N HIS A 50 6.59 11.62 -8.14
CA HIS A 50 5.68 10.98 -7.18
C HIS A 50 4.85 12.00 -6.39
N GLY A 51 5.50 12.92 -5.68
CA GLY A 51 4.81 13.90 -4.83
C GLY A 51 4.04 14.98 -5.62
N ARG A 52 4.52 15.39 -6.80
CA ARG A 52 3.87 16.47 -7.58
C ARG A 52 2.75 15.99 -8.49
N VAL A 53 2.77 14.72 -8.91
CA VAL A 53 1.83 14.21 -9.91
C VAL A 53 1.09 12.98 -9.40
N VAL A 54 1.80 11.97 -8.91
CA VAL A 54 1.18 10.68 -8.56
C VAL A 54 0.26 10.82 -7.35
N VAL A 55 0.73 11.41 -6.25
CA VAL A 55 -0.08 11.59 -5.03
C VAL A 55 -1.35 12.41 -5.31
N PRO A 56 -1.28 13.62 -5.92
CA PRO A 56 -2.48 14.38 -6.26
C PRO A 56 -3.43 13.63 -7.21
N LEU A 57 -2.89 12.88 -8.18
CA LEU A 57 -3.69 12.08 -9.11
C LEU A 57 -4.46 10.98 -8.38
N VAL A 58 -3.79 10.23 -7.50
CA VAL A 58 -4.43 9.16 -6.71
C VAL A 58 -5.57 9.75 -5.86
N HIS A 59 -5.33 10.87 -5.18
CA HIS A 59 -6.36 11.60 -4.42
C HIS A 59 -7.53 12.06 -5.28
N ARG A 60 -7.27 12.58 -6.49
CA ARG A 60 -8.33 13.02 -7.41
C ARG A 60 -9.20 11.86 -7.89
N VAL A 61 -8.59 10.72 -8.23
CA VAL A 61 -9.30 9.55 -8.76
C VAL A 61 -10.12 8.84 -7.67
N LEU A 62 -9.53 8.62 -6.49
CA LEU A 62 -10.14 7.77 -5.46
C LEU A 62 -10.84 8.56 -4.35
N GLY A 63 -10.36 9.76 -4.03
CA GLY A 63 -10.85 10.57 -2.93
C GLY A 63 -12.38 10.71 -2.86
N PRO A 64 -13.08 11.01 -3.99
CA PRO A 64 -14.53 11.14 -3.96
C PRO A 64 -15.32 9.86 -3.62
N ALA A 65 -14.68 8.67 -3.65
CA ALA A 65 -15.32 7.40 -3.27
C ALA A 65 -14.52 6.62 -2.21
N ALA A 66 -13.54 7.24 -1.55
CA ALA A 66 -12.80 6.58 -0.49
C ALA A 66 -13.73 6.36 0.71
N SER A 67 -13.71 5.15 1.29
CA SER A 67 -14.52 4.81 2.47
C SER A 67 -13.84 5.19 3.79
N GLY A 68 -12.63 5.74 3.71
CA GLY A 68 -11.80 6.10 4.84
C GLY A 68 -10.54 6.84 4.40
N PRO A 69 -9.54 7.01 5.29
CA PRO A 69 -8.28 7.64 4.96
C PRO A 69 -7.60 6.97 3.76
N MET A 70 -7.04 7.76 2.85
CA MET A 70 -6.33 7.22 1.69
C MET A 70 -4.92 6.72 2.03
N THR A 71 -4.32 7.28 3.07
CA THR A 71 -3.02 6.88 3.59
C THR A 71 -3.13 6.55 5.07
N THR A 72 -2.31 5.61 5.51
CA THR A 72 -2.19 5.22 6.91
C THR A 72 -0.71 5.05 7.29
N THR A 73 -0.41 5.21 8.57
CA THR A 73 0.89 4.88 9.17
C THR A 73 0.86 3.49 9.84
N GLU A 74 -0.33 2.90 9.97
CA GLU A 74 -0.60 1.59 10.56
C GLU A 74 -0.96 0.56 9.47
N LEU A 75 -0.86 -0.74 9.78
CA LEU A 75 -1.24 -1.77 8.81
C LEU A 75 -2.73 -1.60 8.51
N PRO A 76 -3.12 -1.39 7.24
CA PRO A 76 -4.53 -1.21 6.93
C PRO A 76 -5.27 -2.52 7.21
N ALA A 77 -6.21 -2.47 8.14
CA ALA A 77 -7.07 -3.61 8.49
C ALA A 77 -8.30 -3.72 7.57
N THR A 78 -8.54 -2.70 6.74
CA THR A 78 -9.63 -2.67 5.77
C THR A 78 -9.24 -1.78 4.60
N ASP A 79 -9.41 -2.28 3.38
CA ASP A 79 -9.15 -1.51 2.16
C ASP A 79 -10.13 -0.32 2.03
N SER A 80 -9.61 0.91 1.97
CA SER A 80 -10.44 2.11 1.83
C SER A 80 -11.09 2.23 0.44
N HIS A 81 -10.56 1.54 -0.56
CA HIS A 81 -11.07 1.49 -1.93
C HIS A 81 -10.62 0.22 -2.68
N PRO A 82 -11.28 -0.93 -2.52
CA PRO A 82 -10.83 -2.19 -3.13
C PRO A 82 -10.94 -2.17 -4.66
N LEU A 83 -10.18 -3.03 -5.35
CA LEU A 83 -10.09 -3.06 -6.81
C LEU A 83 -11.43 -3.28 -7.53
N PRO A 84 -12.36 -4.14 -7.05
CA PRO A 84 -13.68 -4.26 -7.65
C PRO A 84 -14.43 -2.92 -7.70
N ARG A 85 -14.24 -2.05 -6.70
CA ARG A 85 -14.85 -0.71 -6.66
C ARG A 85 -14.22 0.21 -7.71
N LEU A 86 -12.92 0.11 -7.94
CA LEU A 86 -12.24 0.84 -9.02
C LEU A 86 -12.80 0.44 -10.38
N LEU A 87 -12.91 -0.86 -10.64
CA LEU A 87 -13.40 -1.40 -11.91
C LEU A 87 -14.89 -1.08 -12.13
N ALA A 88 -15.70 -1.07 -11.07
CA ALA A 88 -17.10 -0.66 -11.17
C ALA A 88 -17.26 0.84 -11.46
N ARG A 89 -16.37 1.68 -10.91
CA ARG A 89 -16.41 3.13 -11.12
C ARG A 89 -15.90 3.55 -12.50
N PHE A 90 -14.89 2.86 -13.02
CA PHE A 90 -14.23 3.20 -14.28
C PHE A 90 -14.31 2.05 -15.28
N PRO A 91 -15.34 2.03 -16.15
CA PRO A 91 -15.55 0.93 -17.09
C PRO A 91 -14.45 0.86 -18.16
N ASP A 92 -13.88 2.02 -18.53
CA ASP A 92 -12.88 2.16 -19.57
C ASP A 92 -11.80 3.20 -19.23
N ALA A 93 -10.75 3.21 -20.07
CA ALA A 93 -9.61 4.10 -19.88
C ALA A 93 -9.98 5.59 -20.00
N PRO A 94 -10.79 6.04 -20.98
CA PRO A 94 -11.23 7.44 -21.07
C PRO A 94 -11.88 7.97 -19.79
N ALA A 95 -12.77 7.21 -19.15
CA ALA A 95 -13.41 7.62 -17.90
C ALA A 95 -12.38 7.81 -16.77
N LEU A 96 -11.38 6.93 -16.69
CA LEU A 96 -10.30 7.06 -15.72
C LEU A 96 -9.35 8.22 -16.05
N GLU A 97 -9.06 8.47 -17.32
CA GLU A 97 -8.24 9.62 -17.75
C GLU A 97 -8.91 10.97 -17.42
N GLU A 98 -10.23 11.05 -17.59
CA GLU A 98 -11.02 12.23 -17.24
C GLU A 98 -10.95 12.51 -15.74
N ALA A 99 -11.22 11.49 -14.91
CA ALA A 99 -11.11 11.62 -13.46
C ALA A 99 -9.67 11.93 -13.00
N ALA A 100 -8.67 11.33 -13.65
CA ALA A 100 -7.27 11.61 -13.37
C ALA A 100 -6.82 12.98 -13.88
N GLN A 101 -7.53 13.58 -14.83
CA GLN A 101 -7.09 14.72 -15.65
C GLN A 101 -5.68 14.50 -16.20
N ASN A 102 -5.37 13.28 -16.62
CA ASN A 102 -4.03 12.86 -17.03
C ASN A 102 -4.11 11.75 -18.10
N ARG A 103 -3.62 12.06 -19.30
CA ARG A 103 -3.62 11.17 -20.47
C ARG A 103 -2.23 10.63 -20.82
N GLN A 104 -1.35 10.53 -19.83
CA GLN A 104 0.00 10.02 -20.04
C GLN A 104 -0.04 8.56 -20.53
N ARG A 105 0.91 8.23 -21.40
CA ARG A 105 1.12 6.88 -21.91
C ARG A 105 2.22 6.17 -21.14
N THR A 106 2.21 4.84 -21.19
CA THR A 106 3.24 3.99 -20.59
C THR A 106 4.60 4.09 -21.29
N SER A 107 4.60 4.48 -22.57
CA SER A 107 5.78 4.82 -23.38
C SER A 107 5.37 5.84 -24.45
N THR A 108 6.29 6.75 -24.78
CA THR A 108 6.13 7.71 -25.87
C THR A 108 6.25 7.06 -27.25
N ARG A 109 6.84 5.87 -27.33
CA ARG A 109 7.04 5.09 -28.57
C ARG A 109 6.05 3.93 -28.67
N GLY A 110 4.75 4.24 -28.63
CA GLY A 110 3.69 3.24 -28.85
C GLY A 110 3.21 2.48 -27.60
N GLY A 111 3.47 2.97 -26.38
CA GLY A 111 2.86 2.39 -25.17
C GLY A 111 1.36 2.69 -25.09
N VAL A 112 0.59 1.94 -24.31
CA VAL A 112 -0.85 2.20 -24.04
C VAL A 112 -1.04 3.38 -23.08
N PRO A 113 -2.24 4.00 -23.01
CA PRO A 113 -2.61 4.88 -21.91
C PRO A 113 -2.32 4.28 -20.53
N LYS A 114 -1.78 5.07 -19.60
CA LYS A 114 -1.54 4.61 -18.21
C LYS A 114 -2.86 4.19 -17.53
N ALA A 115 -3.96 4.88 -17.83
CA ALA A 115 -5.29 4.50 -17.39
C ALA A 115 -5.69 3.09 -17.87
N GLU A 116 -5.41 2.77 -19.14
CA GLU A 116 -5.67 1.43 -19.68
C GLU A 116 -4.82 0.37 -18.97
N ALA A 117 -3.53 0.65 -18.75
CA ALA A 117 -2.64 -0.25 -18.02
C ALA A 117 -3.16 -0.51 -16.59
N VAL A 118 -3.63 0.53 -15.88
CA VAL A 118 -4.23 0.37 -14.55
C VAL A 118 -5.45 -0.56 -14.57
N LEU A 119 -6.38 -0.37 -15.50
CA LEU A 119 -7.57 -1.22 -15.57
C LEU A 119 -7.21 -2.67 -15.92
N ARG A 120 -6.21 -2.90 -16.78
CA ARG A 120 -5.71 -4.25 -17.08
C ARG A 120 -5.07 -4.91 -15.86
N VAL A 121 -4.20 -4.20 -15.14
CA VAL A 121 -3.58 -4.67 -13.89
C VAL A 121 -4.66 -5.00 -12.86
N ALA A 122 -5.60 -4.09 -12.62
CA ALA A 122 -6.68 -4.29 -11.66
C ALA A 122 -7.54 -5.53 -11.99
N ARG A 123 -7.91 -5.74 -13.25
CA ARG A 123 -8.65 -6.94 -13.69
C ARG A 123 -7.86 -8.22 -13.43
N ILE A 124 -6.56 -8.23 -13.72
CA ILE A 124 -5.69 -9.40 -13.47
C ILE A 124 -5.64 -9.71 -11.97
N LEU A 125 -5.41 -8.71 -11.13
CA LEU A 125 -5.36 -8.89 -9.67
C LEU A 125 -6.68 -9.44 -9.12
N VAL A 126 -7.81 -8.89 -9.55
CA VAL A 126 -9.15 -9.38 -9.17
C VAL A 126 -9.39 -10.81 -9.64
N ALA A 127 -8.99 -11.16 -10.86
CA ALA A 127 -9.11 -12.52 -11.39
C ALA A 127 -8.30 -13.56 -10.59
N HIS A 128 -7.25 -13.12 -9.90
CA HIS A 128 -6.43 -13.96 -9.01
C HIS A 128 -6.87 -13.87 -7.53
N GLY A 129 -7.99 -13.22 -7.23
CA GLY A 129 -8.53 -13.11 -5.87
C GLY A 129 -7.75 -12.13 -4.98
N LEU A 130 -7.07 -11.15 -5.59
CA LEU A 130 -6.49 -10.00 -4.89
C LEU A 130 -7.45 -8.83 -5.05
N LEU A 131 -8.36 -8.65 -4.09
CA LEU A 131 -9.43 -7.66 -4.16
C LEU A 131 -9.05 -6.37 -3.42
N GLY A 132 -8.32 -6.49 -2.31
CA GLY A 132 -7.88 -5.37 -1.50
C GLY A 132 -6.55 -5.62 -0.78
N VAL A 133 -6.12 -4.64 0.01
CA VAL A 133 -4.89 -4.73 0.83
C VAL A 133 -4.93 -5.86 1.85
N ASP A 134 -6.13 -6.27 2.28
CA ASP A 134 -6.36 -7.34 3.24
C ASP A 134 -5.98 -8.73 2.67
N ASP A 135 -5.95 -8.88 1.33
CA ASP A 135 -5.53 -10.11 0.65
C ASP A 135 -4.00 -10.24 0.52
N LEU A 136 -3.27 -9.14 0.71
CA LEU A 136 -1.82 -9.09 0.48
C LEU A 136 -1.03 -10.05 1.38
N PRO A 137 -1.28 -10.18 2.70
CA PRO A 137 -0.52 -11.10 3.54
C PRO A 137 -0.55 -12.54 3.02
N ARG A 138 -1.73 -13.01 2.60
CA ARG A 138 -1.93 -14.35 2.04
C ARG A 138 -1.11 -14.55 0.77
N VAL A 139 -1.15 -13.59 -0.15
CA VAL A 139 -0.45 -13.72 -1.44
C VAL A 139 1.06 -13.54 -1.28
N LEU A 140 1.53 -12.61 -0.45
CA LEU A 140 2.96 -12.42 -0.20
C LEU A 140 3.60 -13.62 0.51
N ALA A 141 2.82 -14.40 1.26
CA ALA A 141 3.26 -15.65 1.89
C ALA A 141 3.24 -16.87 0.95
N ASP A 142 2.66 -16.76 -0.26
CA ASP A 142 2.60 -17.85 -1.24
C ASP A 142 3.41 -17.48 -2.51
N PRO A 143 4.68 -17.91 -2.61
CA PRO A 143 5.53 -17.65 -3.77
C PRO A 143 4.94 -18.17 -5.09
N ALA A 144 4.14 -19.24 -5.04
CA ALA A 144 3.50 -19.77 -6.23
C ALA A 144 2.33 -18.89 -6.69
N ALA A 145 1.53 -18.35 -5.75
CA ALA A 145 0.53 -17.32 -6.07
C ALA A 145 1.16 -16.06 -6.65
N MET A 146 2.21 -15.54 -6.00
CA MET A 146 2.95 -14.38 -6.53
C MET A 146 3.48 -14.63 -7.94
N SER A 147 4.06 -15.80 -8.19
CA SER A 147 4.60 -16.17 -9.50
C SER A 147 3.51 -16.27 -10.58
N ARG A 148 2.32 -16.80 -10.23
CA ARG A 148 1.17 -16.84 -11.15
C ARG A 148 0.69 -15.43 -11.51
N ILE A 149 0.56 -14.56 -10.51
CA ILE A 149 0.12 -13.18 -10.71
C ILE A 149 1.18 -12.39 -11.52
N ASP A 150 2.46 -12.47 -11.16
CA ASP A 150 3.54 -11.80 -11.90
C ASP A 150 3.56 -12.25 -13.36
N ARG A 151 3.38 -13.55 -13.62
CA ARG A 151 3.28 -14.07 -14.98
C ARG A 151 2.10 -13.48 -15.75
N ALA A 152 0.92 -13.37 -15.13
CA ALA A 152 -0.24 -12.76 -15.78
C ALA A 152 0.01 -11.26 -16.06
N LEU A 153 0.60 -10.54 -15.11
CA LEU A 153 0.94 -9.12 -15.25
C LEU A 153 1.99 -8.86 -16.35
N ARG A 154 2.84 -9.84 -16.70
CA ARG A 154 3.76 -9.72 -17.86
C ARG A 154 3.05 -9.46 -19.18
N GLY A 155 1.80 -9.88 -19.31
CA GLY A 155 0.99 -9.66 -20.51
C GLY A 155 0.45 -8.24 -20.67
N VAL A 156 0.60 -7.36 -19.67
CA VAL A 156 0.11 -5.99 -19.75
C VAL A 156 1.03 -5.17 -20.68
N PRO A 157 0.49 -4.53 -21.74
CA PRO A 157 1.30 -3.68 -22.60
C PRO A 157 1.86 -2.49 -21.81
N GLY A 158 3.12 -2.16 -22.05
CA GLY A 158 3.74 -0.99 -21.43
C GLY A 158 4.16 -1.20 -19.98
N GLU A 159 4.52 -2.42 -19.56
CA GLU A 159 5.14 -2.69 -18.25
C GLU A 159 6.48 -1.94 -18.03
N GLY A 160 7.14 -1.51 -19.10
CA GLY A 160 8.44 -0.83 -19.07
C GLY A 160 9.60 -1.81 -19.21
N GLU A 161 10.81 -1.27 -19.38
CA GLU A 161 12.03 -2.06 -19.47
C GLU A 161 12.20 -2.91 -18.21
N HIS A 162 12.47 -4.21 -18.36
CA HIS A 162 12.61 -5.17 -17.26
C HIS A 162 11.38 -5.28 -16.31
N GLY A 163 10.20 -4.78 -16.69
CA GLY A 163 8.99 -4.87 -15.85
C GLY A 163 8.97 -3.92 -14.65
N SER A 164 9.49 -2.69 -14.83
CA SER A 164 9.60 -1.70 -13.74
C SER A 164 8.29 -1.44 -13.00
N ARG A 165 7.14 -1.49 -13.69
CA ARG A 165 5.81 -1.28 -13.07
C ARG A 165 5.40 -2.44 -12.17
N ARG A 166 5.55 -3.70 -12.62
CA ARG A 166 5.38 -4.87 -11.73
C ARG A 166 6.31 -4.82 -10.53
N HIS A 167 7.58 -4.49 -10.74
CA HIS A 167 8.53 -4.40 -9.64
C HIS A 167 8.08 -3.35 -8.61
N ARG A 168 7.70 -2.16 -9.08
CA ARG A 168 7.16 -1.10 -8.23
C ARG A 168 5.87 -1.51 -7.50
N LEU A 169 4.97 -2.23 -8.19
CA LEU A 169 3.74 -2.77 -7.60
C LEU A 169 4.07 -3.67 -6.40
N TRP A 170 4.95 -4.66 -6.59
CA TRP A 170 5.32 -5.58 -5.53
C TRP A 170 6.06 -4.89 -4.38
N GLN A 171 6.92 -3.92 -4.69
CA GLN A 171 7.57 -3.09 -3.66
C GLN A 171 6.54 -2.33 -2.81
N LEU A 172 5.53 -1.72 -3.43
CA LEU A 172 4.47 -0.99 -2.72
C LEU A 172 3.59 -1.93 -1.90
N CYS A 173 3.26 -3.10 -2.42
CA CYS A 173 2.54 -4.12 -1.67
C CYS A 173 3.32 -4.58 -0.43
N ALA A 174 4.61 -4.91 -0.58
CA ALA A 174 5.47 -5.33 0.52
C ALA A 174 5.63 -4.21 1.57
N ALA A 175 5.93 -2.98 1.14
CA ALA A 175 6.03 -1.83 2.02
C ALA A 175 4.70 -1.53 2.74
N GLY A 176 3.58 -1.76 2.07
CA GLY A 176 2.24 -1.67 2.66
C GLY A 176 2.01 -2.64 3.83
N GLN A 177 2.72 -3.77 3.83
CA GLN A 177 2.68 -4.83 4.84
C GLN A 177 3.82 -4.73 5.87
N GLY A 178 4.61 -3.66 5.85
CA GLY A 178 5.79 -3.53 6.72
C GLY A 178 6.93 -4.49 6.37
N LEU A 179 6.88 -5.13 5.20
CA LEU A 179 7.94 -5.99 4.69
C LEU A 179 8.95 -5.16 3.90
N THR A 180 10.22 -5.26 4.26
CA THR A 180 11.32 -4.71 3.46
C THR A 180 11.47 -5.53 2.18
N PRO A 181 11.59 -4.93 0.98
CA PRO A 181 11.85 -5.69 -0.23
C PRO A 181 13.20 -6.41 -0.10
N ALA A 182 13.23 -7.72 -0.39
CA ALA A 182 14.48 -8.44 -0.59
C ALA A 182 15.17 -7.84 -1.84
N GLY A 183 16.42 -7.40 -1.65
CA GLY A 183 17.25 -6.79 -2.70
C GLY A 183 17.68 -7.76 -3.78
#